data_AF-A0A401RHC5-F1
#
_entry.id   AF-A0A401RHC5-F1
#
_cell.length_a   1.000
_cell.length_b   1.000
_cell.length_c   1.000
_cell.angle_alpha   90.00
_cell.angle_beta   90.00
_cell.angle_gamma   90.00
#
_symmetry.space_group_name_H-M   'P 1'
#
loop_
_entity.id
_entity.type
_entity.pdbx_description
1 polymer ?
#
loop_
_entity_poly.entity_id
_entity_poly.type
_entity_poly.pdbx_seq_one_letter_code
_entity_poly.pdbx_strand_id
1 'polypeptide(L)'
;ALPYVCLLIAMLFFIYAIIGMQLFGNIGLDDSTPINRHNNFHNFFNALMLLFRSATGESWQDIMLACLSEKRCEESSDHHCGTDFAYFYFVSFIFLCSFLVSGASG
;
A
#
# COMPACT_ATOMS: atom_id res chain seq x y z
N ALA A 1 -4.44 -27.44 -5.37
CA ALA A 1 -4.51 -26.12 -6.02
C ALA A 1 -4.37 -24.98 -5.00
N LEU A 2 -5.22 -24.97 -3.96
CA LEU A 2 -5.25 -23.94 -2.90
C LEU A 2 -3.90 -23.49 -2.29
N PRO A 3 -2.94 -24.36 -1.90
CA PRO A 3 -1.70 -23.88 -1.26
C PRO A 3 -0.83 -23.03 -2.18
N TYR A 4 -0.80 -23.32 -3.48
CA TYR A 4 -0.02 -22.53 -4.44
C TYR A 4 -0.61 -21.14 -4.65
N VAL A 5 -1.94 -21.02 -4.68
CA VAL A 5 -2.62 -19.72 -4.80
C VAL A 5 -2.37 -18.87 -3.55
N CYS A 6 -2.44 -19.47 -2.35
CA CYS A 6 -2.09 -18.78 -1.11
C CYS A 6 -0.64 -18.29 -1.10
N LEU A 7 0.31 -19.09 -1.61
CA LEU A 7 1.71 -18.67 -1.74
C LEU A 7 1.88 -17.52 -2.73
N LEU A 8 1.16 -17.52 -3.86
CA LEU A 8 1.19 -16.42 -4.81
C LEU A 8 0.62 -15.13 -4.22
N ILE A 9 -0.48 -15.21 -3.45
CA ILE A 9 -1.03 -14.06 -2.73
C ILE A 9 -0.01 -13.55 -1.71
N ALA A 10 0.58 -14.41 -0.89
CA ALA A 10 1.60 -14.01 0.07
C ALA A 10 2.81 -13.34 -0.62
N MET A 11 3.26 -13.88 -1.75
CA MET A 11 4.35 -13.30 -2.54
C MET A 11 3.97 -11.93 -3.13
N LEU A 12 2.74 -11.76 -3.62
CA LEU A 12 2.23 -10.48 -4.11
C LEU A 12 2.29 -9.43 -3.00
N PHE A 13 1.74 -9.75 -1.83
CA PHE A 13 1.76 -8.85 -0.67
C PHE A 13 3.18 -8.50 -0.24
N PHE A 14 4.09 -9.49 -0.23
CA PHE A 14 5.49 -9.27 0.12
C PHE A 14 6.16 -8.28 -0.83
N ILE A 15 6.02 -8.49 -2.15
CA ILE A 15 6.62 -7.62 -3.17
C ILE A 15 6.07 -6.19 -3.05
N TYR A 16 4.74 -6.05 -2.95
CA TYR A 16 4.11 -4.74 -2.84
C TYR A 16 4.46 -4.03 -1.54
N ALA A 17 4.59 -4.74 -0.42
CA ALA A 17 5.00 -4.14 0.84
C ALA A 17 6.41 -3.54 0.74
N ILE A 18 7.37 -4.28 0.18
CA ILE A 18 8.74 -3.78 -0.01
C ILE A 18 8.77 -2.56 -0.95
N ILE A 19 8.08 -2.64 -2.10
CA ILE A 19 8.00 -1.50 -3.03
C ILE A 19 7.34 -0.28 -2.37
N GLY A 20 6.25 -0.49 -1.62
CA GLY A 20 5.53 0.56 -0.92
C GLY A 20 6.39 1.26 0.14
N MET A 21 7.21 0.50 0.88
CA MET A 21 8.19 1.07 1.81
C MET A 21 9.21 1.96 1.09
N GLN A 22 9.70 1.54 -0.08
CA GLN A 22 10.68 2.34 -0.84
C GLN A 22 10.08 3.62 -1.44
N LEU A 23 8.81 3.59 -1.85
CA LEU A 23 8.14 4.73 -2.48
C LEU A 23 7.51 5.70 -1.47
N PHE A 24 6.89 5.17 -0.42
CA PHE A 24 6.01 5.91 0.48
C PHE A 24 6.50 5.91 1.94
N GLY A 25 7.61 5.24 2.24
CA GLY A 25 8.13 5.09 3.60
C GLY A 25 8.63 6.38 4.25
N ASN A 26 8.80 7.46 3.49
CA ASN A 26 9.21 8.77 4.02
C ASN A 26 8.06 9.78 4.14
N ILE A 27 6.83 9.38 3.81
CA ILE A 27 5.65 10.23 3.97
C ILE A 27 5.44 10.48 5.46
N GLY A 28 5.25 11.76 5.81
CA GLY A 28 4.98 12.20 7.17
C GLY A 28 3.64 11.69 7.67
N LEU A 29 3.61 11.30 8.94
CA LEU A 29 2.43 10.76 9.59
C LEU A 29 1.54 11.88 10.13
N ASP A 30 0.25 11.80 9.85
CA ASP A 30 -0.76 12.72 10.36
C ASP A 30 -2.04 11.95 10.72
N ASP A 31 -2.44 12.01 11.99
CA ASP A 31 -3.62 11.31 12.52
C ASP A 31 -4.95 11.78 11.90
N SER A 32 -4.96 12.95 11.24
CA SER A 32 -6.10 13.45 10.46
C SER A 32 -6.18 12.89 9.04
N THR A 33 -5.16 12.16 8.60
CA THR A 33 -5.07 11.60 7.24
C THR A 33 -5.13 10.06 7.25
N PRO A 34 -5.37 9.42 6.10
CA PRO A 34 -5.28 7.97 5.96
C PRO A 34 -3.88 7.41 6.28
N ILE A 35 -2.83 8.24 6.20
CA ILE A 35 -1.45 7.87 6.53
C ILE A 35 -1.10 8.38 7.93
N ASN A 36 -1.14 7.48 8.89
CA ASN A 36 -0.97 7.78 10.31
C ASN A 36 -0.09 6.74 11.00
N ARG A 37 0.07 6.87 12.32
CA ARG A 37 0.94 5.97 13.13
C ARG A 37 0.58 4.48 13.02
N HIS A 38 -0.68 4.16 12.70
CA HIS A 38 -1.17 2.79 12.54
C HIS A 38 -1.24 2.34 11.07
N ASN A 39 -1.41 3.26 10.13
CA ASN A 39 -1.50 2.98 8.70
C ASN A 39 -0.40 3.72 7.95
N ASN A 40 0.75 3.08 7.73
CA ASN A 40 1.87 3.70 7.02
C ASN A 40 2.77 2.66 6.33
N PHE A 41 3.76 3.17 5.60
CA PHE A 41 4.77 2.38 4.89
C PHE A 41 6.15 2.46 5.53
N HIS A 42 6.27 2.86 6.79
CA HIS A 42 7.58 3.02 7.45
C HIS A 42 8.27 1.69 7.74
N ASN A 43 7.49 0.64 8.00
CA ASN A 43 8.01 -0.70 8.25
C ASN A 43 7.18 -1.75 7.52
N PHE A 44 7.75 -2.95 7.43
CA PHE A 44 7.18 -4.04 6.65
C PHE A 44 5.79 -4.47 7.13
N PHE A 45 5.59 -4.60 8.45
CA PHE A 45 4.31 -5.05 9.00
C PHE A 45 3.20 -4.01 8.84
N ASN A 46 3.51 -2.73 9.01
CA ASN A 46 2.56 -1.64 8.77
C ASN A 46 2.16 -1.57 7.30
N ALA A 47 3.14 -1.67 6.39
CA ALA A 47 2.88 -1.72 4.95
C ALA A 47 1.99 -2.92 4.59
N LEU A 48 2.27 -4.09 5.18
CA LEU A 48 1.47 -5.30 4.99
C LEU A 48 0.04 -5.13 5.49
N MET A 49 -0.17 -4.56 6.68
CA MET A 49 -1.51 -4.28 7.22
C MET A 49 -2.29 -3.29 6.36
N LEU A 50 -1.62 -2.23 5.88
CA LEU A 50 -2.22 -1.23 5.00
C LEU A 50 -2.63 -1.86 3.65
N LEU A 51 -1.78 -2.73 3.09
CA LEU A 51 -2.12 -3.49 1.88
C LEU A 51 -3.25 -4.50 2.12
N PHE A 52 -3.31 -5.13 3.29
CA PHE A 52 -4.41 -6.02 3.66
C PHE A 52 -5.74 -5.28 3.72
N ARG A 53 -5.76 -4.12 4.37
CA ARG A 53 -6.92 -3.23 4.39
C ARG A 53 -7.31 -2.77 2.98
N SER A 54 -6.32 -2.49 2.13
CA SER A 54 -6.59 -2.12 0.75
C SER A 54 -7.21 -3.28 -0.05
N ALA A 55 -6.73 -4.50 0.17
CA ALA A 55 -7.23 -5.71 -0.48
C ALA A 55 -8.67 -6.09 -0.07
N THR A 56 -9.13 -5.73 1.13
CA THR A 56 -10.54 -5.86 1.52
C THR A 56 -11.45 -4.80 0.88
N GLY A 57 -10.87 -3.85 0.14
CA GLY A 57 -11.59 -2.75 -0.50
C GLY A 57 -11.83 -1.55 0.42
N GLU A 58 -11.29 -1.56 1.63
CA GLU A 58 -11.52 -0.51 2.62
C GLU A 58 -10.63 0.71 2.39
N SER A 59 -11.24 1.85 2.02
CA SER A 59 -10.59 3.18 1.93
C SER A 59 -9.28 3.23 1.12
N TRP A 60 -9.03 2.25 0.24
CA TRP A 60 -7.78 2.17 -0.53
C TRP A 60 -7.57 3.38 -1.45
N GLN A 61 -8.67 4.00 -1.91
CA GLN A 61 -8.65 5.21 -2.71
C GLN A 61 -8.11 6.40 -1.91
N ASP A 62 -8.57 6.56 -0.67
CA ASP A 62 -8.11 7.64 0.22
C ASP A 62 -6.64 7.45 0.57
N ILE A 63 -6.23 6.21 0.83
CA ILE A 63 -4.83 5.85 1.07
C ILE A 63 -3.97 6.19 -0.16
N MET A 64 -4.42 5.82 -1.36
CA MET A 64 -3.74 6.14 -2.62
C MET A 64 -3.57 7.65 -2.79
N LEU A 65 -4.63 8.44 -2.56
CA LEU A 65 -4.59 9.90 -2.65
C LEU A 65 -3.65 10.53 -1.59
N ALA A 66 -3.53 9.89 -0.43
CA ALA A 66 -2.59 10.28 0.62
C ALA A 66 -1.13 9.92 0.28
N CYS A 67 -0.88 9.08 -0.73
CA CYS A 67 0.45 8.70 -1.21
C CYS A 67 0.92 9.44 -2.48
N LEU A 68 0.11 10.35 -3.04
CA LEU A 68 0.47 11.16 -4.21
C LEU A 68 1.63 12.11 -3.94
N SER A 69 2.12 12.79 -4.98
CA SER A 69 3.13 13.84 -4.82
C SER A 69 2.68 14.98 -3.89
N GLU A 70 3.63 15.85 -3.53
CA GLU A 70 3.41 17.06 -2.70
C GLU A 70 3.06 16.81 -1.23
N LYS A 71 3.25 15.60 -0.70
CA LYS A 71 3.02 15.31 0.72
C LYS A 71 4.18 15.79 1.58
N ARG A 72 3.87 16.09 2.85
CA ARG A 72 4.88 16.42 3.85
C ARG A 72 5.76 15.19 4.11
N CYS A 73 7.08 15.33 4.08
CA CYS A 73 7.99 14.28 4.54
C CYS A 73 8.09 14.26 6.08
N GLU A 74 8.52 13.13 6.65
CA GLU A 74 8.75 13.01 8.10
C GLU A 74 9.95 13.83 8.57
N GLU A 75 11.12 13.67 7.92
CA GLU A 75 12.39 14.23 8.40
C GLU A 75 12.86 15.51 7.66
N SER A 76 12.14 16.02 6.65
CA SER A 76 12.52 17.26 5.95
C SER A 76 11.31 18.11 5.54
N SER A 77 11.36 19.41 5.84
CA SER A 77 10.30 20.38 5.52
C SER A 77 10.36 20.93 4.10
N ASP A 78 11.54 20.86 3.47
CA ASP A 78 11.81 21.53 2.18
C ASP A 78 11.70 20.57 0.98
N HIS A 79 11.40 19.29 1.23
CA HIS A 79 11.18 18.29 0.19
C HIS A 79 9.75 17.74 0.25
N HIS A 80 9.17 17.54 -0.93
CA HIS A 80 7.89 16.87 -1.08
C HIS A 80 8.11 15.36 -1.19
N CYS A 81 7.32 14.60 -0.44
CA CYS A 81 7.28 13.15 -0.48
C CYS A 81 6.04 12.64 -1.22
N GLY A 82 6.06 11.35 -1.52
CA GLY A 82 5.03 10.69 -2.32
C GLY A 82 5.29 10.80 -3.82
N THR A 83 4.46 10.12 -4.61
CA THR A 83 4.65 10.02 -6.06
C THR A 83 3.33 9.75 -6.76
N ASP A 84 3.14 10.34 -7.94
CA ASP A 84 1.96 10.08 -8.78
C ASP A 84 1.93 8.63 -9.30
N PHE A 85 3.06 7.92 -9.21
CA PHE A 85 3.13 6.48 -9.42
C PHE A 85 2.25 5.70 -8.43
N ALA A 86 1.78 6.32 -7.34
CA ALA A 86 0.79 5.75 -6.43
C ALA A 86 -0.48 5.29 -7.14
N TYR A 87 -0.97 6.01 -8.16
CA TYR A 87 -2.13 5.56 -8.94
C TYR A 87 -1.88 4.19 -9.56
N PHE A 88 -0.74 4.03 -10.23
CA PHE A 88 -0.38 2.76 -10.86
C PHE A 88 -0.20 1.66 -9.81
N TYR A 89 0.53 1.94 -8.73
CA TYR A 89 0.80 1.00 -7.65
C TYR A 89 -0.48 0.44 -7.01
N PHE A 90 -1.42 1.31 -6.59
CA PHE A 90 -2.63 0.86 -5.90
C PHE A 90 -3.60 0.17 -6.87
N VAL A 91 -3.81 0.72 -8.06
CA VAL A 91 -4.72 0.11 -9.05
C VAL A 91 -4.21 -1.25 -9.51
N SER A 92 -2.90 -1.41 -9.77
CA SER A 92 -2.33 -2.71 -10.16
C SER A 92 -2.41 -3.72 -9.01
N PHE A 93 -2.18 -3.29 -7.77
CA PHE A 93 -2.34 -4.14 -6.59
C PHE A 93 -3.76 -4.66 -6.44
N ILE A 94 -4.77 -3.78 -6.48
CA ILE A 94 -6.18 -4.15 -6.32
C ILE A 94 -6.61 -5.08 -7.43
N PHE A 95 -6.22 -4.81 -8.68
CA PHE A 95 -6.53 -5.67 -9.82
C PHE A 95 -5.93 -7.07 -9.65
N LEU A 96 -4.62 -7.18 -9.38
CA LEU A 96 -3.93 -8.46 -9.24
C LEU A 96 -4.44 -9.24 -8.03
N CYS A 97 -4.67 -8.56 -6.90
CA CYS A 97 -5.20 -9.18 -5.70
C CYS A 97 -6.61 -9.72 -5.94
N SER A 98 -7.50 -8.92 -6.54
CA SER A 98 -8.87 -9.33 -6.88
C SER A 98 -8.88 -10.51 -7.85
N PHE A 99 -7.98 -10.53 -8.83
CA PHE A 99 -7.82 -11.65 -9.77
C PHE A 99 -7.41 -12.93 -9.06
N LEU A 100 -6.40 -12.87 -8.18
CA LEU A 100 -5.91 -14.04 -7.45
C LEU A 100 -6.94 -14.58 -6.44
N VAL A 101 -7.66 -13.70 -5.74
CA VAL A 101 -8.70 -14.08 -4.76
C VAL A 101 -9.92 -14.69 -5.46
N SER A 102 -10.37 -14.10 -6.57
CA SER A 102 -11.49 -14.63 -7.35
C SER A 102 -11.15 -16.01 -7.94
N GLY A 103 -9.93 -16.18 -8.44
CA GLY A 103 -9.44 -17.47 -8.95
C GLY A 103 -9.22 -18.54 -7.88
N ALA A 104 -9.16 -18.17 -6.59
CA ALA A 104 -9.10 -19.12 -5.49
C ALA A 104 -10.49 -19.67 -5.09
N SER A 105 -11.56 -18.97 -5.49
CA SER A 105 -12.95 -19.23 -5.06
C SER A 105 -13.77 -20.02 -6.09
N GLY A 106 -13.25 -20.21 -7.31
CA GLY A 106 -13.84 -21.03 -8.38
C GLY A 106 -13.10 -22.35 -8.54
#